data_AF-A0A954FZY8-F1
#
_entry.id   AF-A0A954FZY8-F1
#
_cell.length_a   1.000
_cell.length_b   1.000
_cell.length_c   1.000
_cell.angle_alpha   90.00
_cell.angle_beta   90.00
_cell.angle_gamma   90.00
#
_symmetry.space_group_name_H-M   'P 1'
#
loop_
_entity.id
_entity.type
_entity.pdbx_description
1 polymer ?
#
loop_
_entity_poly.entity_id
_entity_poly.type
_entity_poly.pdbx_seq_one_letter_code
_entity_poly.pdbx_strand_id
1 'polypeptide(L)'
;PFRGIDEGTRRKIVYPNDLIKYYKVWDKKLLKVFHRIPHLDQPLKELLTEEMWNEIVEVSKRNREMKSILTNYYHGENGEEDKKTPKESRKEQKAAV
;
A
#
# COMPACT_ATOMS: atom_id res chain seq x y z
N PRO A 1 -11.53 11.75 -10.31
CA PRO A 1 -10.12 12.22 -10.41
C PRO A 1 -10.07 13.67 -9.96
N PHE A 2 -8.97 14.12 -9.38
CA PHE A 2 -8.81 15.53 -8.99
C PHE A 2 -7.44 16.07 -9.40
N ARG A 3 -7.36 17.39 -9.59
CA ARG A 3 -6.11 18.09 -9.90
C ARG A 3 -5.52 18.58 -8.59
N GLY A 4 -4.30 18.14 -8.27
CA GLY A 4 -3.56 18.60 -7.10
C GLY A 4 -3.02 20.02 -7.28
N ILE A 5 -2.56 20.62 -6.18
CA ILE A 5 -1.75 21.84 -6.23
C ILE A 5 -0.44 21.58 -6.97
N ASP A 6 0.19 22.63 -7.51
CA ASP A 6 1.46 22.47 -8.21
C ASP A 6 2.62 22.27 -7.23
N GLU A 7 3.06 21.02 -7.10
CA GLU A 7 4.23 20.61 -6.31
C GLU A 7 5.52 20.53 -7.14
N GLY A 8 5.54 21.05 -8.38
CA GLY A 8 6.69 20.96 -9.28
C GLY A 8 6.89 19.58 -9.91
N THR A 9 5.95 18.65 -9.73
CA THR A 9 6.02 17.31 -10.33
C THR A 9 5.40 17.28 -11.73
N ARG A 10 5.85 16.33 -12.57
CA ARG A 10 5.29 16.13 -13.93
C ARG A 10 3.81 15.74 -13.90
N ARG A 11 3.37 15.06 -12.84
CA ARG A 11 2.04 14.48 -12.74
C ARG A 11 1.10 15.45 -12.04
N LYS A 12 0.09 15.94 -12.76
CA LYS A 12 -0.85 16.97 -12.25
C LYS A 12 -2.23 16.43 -11.83
N ILE A 13 -2.53 15.17 -12.11
CA ILE A 13 -3.84 14.55 -11.85
C ILE A 13 -3.67 13.31 -10.98
N VAL A 14 -4.47 13.25 -9.91
CA VAL A 14 -4.59 12.10 -9.01
C VAL A 14 -5.85 11.31 -9.39
N TYR A 15 -5.68 9.99 -9.56
CA TYR A 15 -6.76 9.07 -9.89
C TYR A 15 -7.14 8.21 -8.68
N PRO A 16 -8.41 7.80 -8.54
CA PRO A 16 -8.84 6.96 -7.41
C PRO A 16 -8.08 5.65 -7.25
N ASN A 17 -7.61 5.07 -8.36
CA ASN A 17 -6.90 3.79 -8.38
C ASN A 17 -5.37 3.91 -8.25
N ASP A 18 -4.84 5.10 -7.94
CA ASP A 18 -3.39 5.32 -7.88
C ASP A 18 -2.69 4.44 -6.85
N LEU A 19 -3.33 4.21 -5.71
CA LEU A 19 -2.76 3.35 -4.67
C LEU A 19 -2.53 1.93 -5.19
N ILE A 20 -3.55 1.33 -5.83
CA ILE A 20 -3.43 0.00 -6.46
C ILE A 20 -2.37 -0.03 -7.56
N LYS A 21 -2.28 1.04 -8.35
CA LYS A 21 -1.36 1.10 -9.49
C LYS A 21 0.10 1.28 -9.08
N TYR A 22 0.37 2.06 -8.04
CA TYR A 22 1.71 2.54 -7.73
C TYR A 22 2.28 2.07 -6.39
N TYR A 23 1.55 1.27 -5.60
CA TYR A 23 2.03 0.79 -4.29
C TYR A 23 3.45 0.19 -4.34
N LYS A 24 3.77 -0.62 -5.35
CA LYS A 24 5.11 -1.23 -5.48
C LYS A 24 6.23 -0.20 -5.62
N VAL A 25 5.96 0.91 -6.32
CA VAL A 25 6.93 1.99 -6.50
C VAL A 25 7.06 2.79 -5.20
N TRP A 26 5.95 3.00 -4.49
CA TRP A 26 5.93 3.73 -3.23
C TRP A 26 6.57 2.93 -2.10
N ASP A 27 6.29 1.63 -1.98
CA ASP A 27 6.92 0.74 -1.00
C ASP A 27 8.44 0.75 -1.14
N LYS A 28 8.96 0.66 -2.37
CA LYS A 28 10.40 0.75 -2.64
C LYS A 28 10.98 2.11 -2.22
N LYS A 29 10.22 3.19 -2.30
CA LYS A 29 10.67 4.52 -1.85
C LYS A 29 10.64 4.64 -0.32
N LEU A 30 9.58 4.14 0.32
CA LEU A 30 9.44 4.12 1.78
C LEU A 30 10.57 3.31 2.42
N LEU A 31 10.83 2.10 1.93
CA LEU A 31 11.89 1.23 2.42
C LEU A 31 13.28 1.88 2.39
N LYS A 32 13.58 2.71 1.38
CA LYS A 32 14.88 3.39 1.26
C LYS A 32 15.16 4.34 2.43
N VAL A 33 14.12 4.93 3.03
CA VAL A 33 14.25 5.93 4.09
C VAL A 33 13.74 5.43 5.45
N PHE A 34 13.13 4.25 5.51
CA PHE A 34 12.50 3.70 6.70
C PHE A 34 13.45 3.61 7.91
N HIS A 35 14.73 3.29 7.67
CA HIS A 35 15.78 3.24 8.69
C HIS A 35 15.96 4.57 9.45
N ARG A 36 15.51 5.71 8.89
CA ARG A 36 15.67 7.04 9.51
C ARG A 36 14.58 7.38 10.52
N ILE A 37 13.43 6.68 10.49
CA ILE A 37 12.27 7.02 11.30
C ILE A 37 12.61 7.10 12.81
N PRO A 38 13.35 6.13 13.40
CA PRO A 38 13.68 6.19 14.82
C PRO A 38 14.76 7.23 15.18
N HIS A 39 15.48 7.77 14.19
CA HIS A 39 16.59 8.72 14.39
C HIS A 39 16.19 10.18 14.20
N LEU A 40 15.03 10.42 13.59
CA LEU A 40 14.50 11.75 13.37
C LEU A 40 13.40 12.02 14.38
N ASP A 41 13.27 13.28 14.78
CA ASP A 41 12.15 13.71 15.59
C ASP A 41 10.83 13.40 14.86
N GLN A 42 9.88 12.79 15.59
CA GLN A 42 8.58 12.36 15.08
C GLN A 42 7.49 13.08 15.89
N PRO A 43 7.06 14.29 15.48
CA PRO A 43 6.08 15.07 16.24
C PRO A 43 4.74 14.34 16.47
N LEU A 44 4.40 13.40 15.58
CA LEU A 44 3.17 12.60 15.65
C LEU A 44 3.37 11.24 16.34
N LYS A 45 4.54 10.98 16.94
CA LYS A 45 4.82 9.70 17.60
C LYS A 45 3.83 9.38 18.72
N GLU A 46 3.34 10.40 19.42
CA GLU A 46 2.39 10.25 20.53
C GLU A 46 1.05 9.64 20.09
N LEU A 47 0.73 9.68 18.80
CA LEU A 47 -0.48 9.05 18.24
C LEU A 47 -0.30 7.54 17.98
N LEU A 48 0.93 7.03 18.09
CA LEU A 48 1.26 5.63 17.84
C LEU A 48 1.22 4.85 19.15
N THR A 49 0.64 3.66 19.11
CA THR A 49 0.78 2.71 20.22
C THR A 49 2.22 2.24 20.35
N GLU A 50 2.63 1.80 21.54
CA GLU A 50 3.95 1.23 21.76
C GLU A 50 4.21 0.03 20.85
N GLU A 51 3.19 -0.81 20.62
CA GLU A 51 3.27 -1.95 19.70
C GLU A 51 3.61 -1.51 18.26
N MET A 52 2.93 -0.47 17.77
CA MET A 52 3.20 0.08 16.43
C MET A 52 4.60 0.69 16.35
N TRP A 53 5.03 1.39 17.41
CA TRP A 53 6.38 1.96 17.45
C TRP A 53 7.46 0.86 17.43
N ASN A 54 7.25 -0.21 18.19
CA ASN A 54 8.16 -1.36 18.19
C ASN A 54 8.21 -2.04 16.81
N GLU A 55 7.08 -2.19 16.12
CA GLU A 55 7.05 -2.70 14.73
C GLU A 55 7.89 -1.82 13.79
N ILE A 56 7.76 -0.50 13.89
CA ILE A 56 8.57 0.45 13.09
C ILE A 56 10.06 0.26 13.37
N VAL A 57 10.46 0.13 14.64
CA VAL A 57 11.86 -0.07 15.01
C VAL A 57 12.42 -1.37 14.42
N GLU A 58 11.67 -2.48 14.51
CA GLU A 58 12.10 -3.77 13.96
C GLU A 58 12.21 -3.76 12.43
N VAL A 59 11.29 -3.07 11.74
CA VAL A 59 11.41 -2.86 10.29
C VAL A 59 12.63 -1.99 9.95
N SER A 60 12.91 -0.95 10.74
CA SER A 60 14.08 -0.08 10.55
C SER A 60 15.41 -0.86 10.65
N LYS A 61 15.46 -1.87 11.53
CA LYS A 61 16.60 -2.76 11.76
C LYS A 61 16.69 -3.92 10.76
N ARG A 62 15.70 -4.06 9.86
CA ARG A 62 15.55 -5.19 8.92
C ARG A 62 15.29 -6.55 9.60
N ASN A 63 14.81 -6.53 10.85
CA ASN A 63 14.38 -7.74 11.55
C ASN A 63 12.96 -8.16 11.16
N ARG A 64 12.20 -7.26 10.52
CA ARG A 64 10.84 -7.50 10.03
C ARG A 64 10.65 -6.82 8.67
N GLU A 65 9.82 -7.42 7.82
CA GLU A 65 9.43 -6.80 6.55
C GLU A 65 8.39 -5.69 6.77
N MET A 66 8.50 -4.60 6.00
CA MET A 66 7.52 -3.51 6.01
C MET A 66 6.20 -3.97 5.40
N LYS A 67 5.08 -3.68 6.07
CA LYS A 67 3.75 -3.81 5.47
C LYS A 67 3.65 -2.89 4.25
N SER A 68 3.11 -3.41 3.15
CA SER A 68 2.89 -2.62 1.94
C SER A 68 1.90 -1.49 2.20
N ILE A 69 2.11 -0.31 1.60
CA ILE A 69 1.15 0.81 1.67
C ILE A 69 -0.22 0.44 1.09
N LEU A 70 -0.31 -0.63 0.29
CA LEU A 70 -1.56 -1.17 -0.21
C LEU A 70 -2.52 -1.59 0.91
N THR A 71 -2.04 -1.88 2.12
CA THR A 71 -2.91 -2.19 3.27
C THR A 71 -3.83 -1.04 3.65
N ASN A 72 -3.50 0.20 3.25
CA ASN A 72 -4.34 1.37 3.47
C ASN A 72 -5.47 1.50 2.44
N TYR A 73 -5.54 0.59 1.46
CA TYR A 73 -6.59 0.62 0.45
C TYR A 73 -7.91 0.12 1.02
N TYR A 74 -8.84 1.06 1.18
CA TYR A 74 -10.21 0.77 1.57
C TYR A 74 -11.01 0.26 0.37
N HIS A 75 -11.38 -1.02 0.42
CA HIS A 75 -12.35 -1.59 -0.50
C HIS A 75 -13.71 -1.25 0.09
N GLY A 76 -14.42 -0.27 -0.47
CA GLY A 76 -15.77 0.07 0.00
C GLY A 76 -16.69 -1.16 0.02
N GLU A 77 -17.85 -1.04 0.69
CA GLU A 77 -18.81 -2.14 0.96
C GLU A 77 -19.38 -2.86 -0.29
N ASN A 78 -18.93 -2.54 -1.51
CA ASN A 78 -19.30 -3.20 -2.77
C ASN A 78 -18.18 -4.11 -3.34
N GLY A 79 -17.10 -4.38 -2.59
CA GLY A 79 -15.88 -5.02 -3.09
C GLY A 79 -15.87 -6.55 -3.20
N GLU A 80 -17.00 -7.24 -3.07
CA GLU A 80 -17.05 -8.72 -3.12
C GLU A 80 -17.04 -9.33 -4.52
N GLU A 81 -17.20 -8.57 -5.61
CA GLU A 81 -17.32 -9.17 -6.96
C GLU A 81 -16.00 -9.55 -7.64
N ASP A 82 -14.85 -9.00 -7.21
CA ASP A 82 -13.58 -9.18 -7.95
C ASP A 82 -12.70 -10.36 -7.50
N LYS A 83 -13.26 -11.30 -6.73
CA LYS A 83 -12.63 -12.62 -6.50
C LYS A 83 -13.09 -13.67 -7.51
N LYS A 84 -13.02 -13.40 -8.81
CA LYS A 84 -12.94 -14.47 -9.82
C LYS A 84 -11.52 -14.60 -10.33
N THR A 85 -10.76 -15.47 -9.68
CA THR A 85 -9.49 -15.98 -10.19
C THR A 85 -9.71 -16.61 -11.60
N PRO A 86 -8.95 -16.23 -12.64
CA PRO A 86 -9.13 -16.76 -14.01
C PRO A 86 -8.83 -18.25 -14.23
N LYS A 87 -8.79 -19.09 -13.18
CA LYS A 87 -8.39 -20.50 -13.28
C LYS A 87 -9.52 -21.52 -13.14
N GLU A 88 -10.74 -21.11 -12.79
CA GLU A 88 -11.87 -22.04 -12.67
C GLU A 88 -12.86 -22.03 -13.85
N SER A 89 -12.89 -20.99 -14.69
CA SER A 89 -13.81 -20.95 -15.86
C SER A 89 -13.45 -21.95 -16.98
N ARG A 90 -12.31 -22.62 -16.89
CA ARG A 90 -11.83 -23.56 -17.93
C ARG A 90 -12.14 -25.03 -17.65
N LYS A 91 -12.71 -25.37 -16.48
CA LYS A 91 -13.08 -26.75 -16.15
C LYS A 91 -14.52 -27.10 -16.51
N GLU A 92 -15.44 -26.13 -16.57
CA GLU A 92 -16.85 -26.41 -16.90
C GLU A 92 -17.14 -26.54 -18.40
N GLN A 93 -16.30 -26.00 -19.28
CA GLN A 93 -16.53 -26.10 -20.75
C GLN A 93 -16.03 -27.41 -21.38
N LYS A 94 -15.44 -28.34 -20.61
CA LYS A 94 -14.93 -29.63 -21.13
C LYS A 94 -15.74 -30.86 -20.70
N ALA A 95 -16.85 -30.69 -19.97
CA ALA A 95 -17.71 -31.79 -19.54
C ALA A 95 -19.05 -31.86 -20.30
N ALA A 96 -19.27 -31.00 -21.30
CA ALA A 96 -20.53 -30.89 -22.04
C ALA A 96 -20.39 -31.14 -23.57
N VAL A 97 -19.41 -31.95 -23.98
CA VAL A 97 -19.30 -32.49 -25.34
C VAL A 97 -19.11 -34.00 -25.26
#